data_AF-A6KR67-F1
#
_entry.id   AF-A6KR67-F1
#
_cell.length_a   1.000
_cell.length_b   1.000
_cell.length_c   1.000
_cell.angle_alpha   90.00
_cell.angle_beta   90.00
_cell.angle_gamma   90.00
#
_symmetry.space_group_name_H-M   'P 1'
#
loop_
_entity.id
_entity.type
_entity.pdbx_description
1 polymer ?
#
loop_
_entity_poly.entity_id
_entity_poly.type
_entity_poly.pdbx_seq_one_letter_code
_entity_poly.pdbx_strand_id
1 'polypeptide(L)'
;MDLVETRPTGNGTFQKWASVVVPSGEEHRYTCHVLHEGLLEPLILRWEPSPSPTTPIMGIIAGLVLLGVLVCLYHTHGIFIA
;
A
#
# COMPACT_ATOMS: atom_id res chain seq x y z
N MET A 1 -13.02 -20.61 -0.12
CA MET A 1 -13.55 -19.27 0.21
C MET A 1 -14.29 -19.44 1.51
N ASP A 2 -13.96 -18.62 2.50
CA ASP A 2 -14.48 -18.75 3.85
C ASP A 2 -15.30 -17.51 4.16
N LEU A 3 -16.55 -17.75 4.56
CA LEU A 3 -17.51 -16.71 4.92
C LEU A 3 -17.65 -16.70 6.43
N VAL A 4 -17.43 -15.54 7.04
CA VAL A 4 -17.70 -15.36 8.45
C VAL A 4 -19.20 -15.08 8.63
N GLU A 5 -19.79 -15.74 9.62
CA GLU A 5 -21.17 -15.51 10.06
C GLU A 5 -21.41 -14.01 10.30
N THR A 6 -22.60 -13.52 9.94
CA THR A 6 -22.94 -12.12 10.10
C THR A 6 -23.00 -11.76 11.59
N ARG A 7 -22.22 -10.75 12.02
CA ARG A 7 -22.12 -10.32 13.43
C ARG A 7 -22.88 -9.01 13.63
N PRO A 8 -23.75 -8.90 14.65
CA PRO A 8 -24.38 -7.62 14.98
C PRO A 8 -23.42 -6.70 15.74
N THR A 9 -23.49 -5.39 15.48
CA THR A 9 -22.64 -4.36 16.11
C THR A 9 -23.33 -3.63 17.28
N GLY A 10 -24.58 -4.00 17.61
CA GLY A 10 -25.34 -3.43 18.73
C GLY A 10 -25.97 -2.04 18.46
N ASN A 11 -25.59 -1.37 17.37
CA ASN A 11 -26.19 -0.11 16.89
C ASN A 11 -27.18 -0.33 15.72
N GLY A 12 -27.70 -1.55 15.56
CA GLY A 12 -28.55 -1.93 14.43
C GLY A 12 -27.81 -2.19 13.11
N THR A 13 -26.47 -2.11 13.09
CA THR A 13 -25.66 -2.49 11.93
C THR A 13 -25.08 -3.89 12.05
N PHE A 14 -24.63 -4.44 10.93
CA PHE A 14 -24.06 -5.77 10.82
C PHE A 14 -22.66 -5.70 10.20
N GLN A 15 -21.79 -6.64 10.59
CA GLN A 15 -20.50 -6.89 9.94
C GLN A 15 -20.47 -8.29 9.36
N LYS A 16 -19.93 -8.41 8.14
CA LYS A 16 -19.72 -9.67 7.45
C LYS A 16 -18.39 -9.62 6.71
N TRP A 17 -17.72 -10.77 6.61
CA TRP A 17 -16.38 -10.89 6.06
C TRP A 17 -16.32 -12.11 5.15
N ALA A 18 -15.60 -12.00 4.05
CA ALA A 18 -15.29 -13.09 3.15
C ALA A 18 -13.78 -13.13 2.90
N SER A 19 -13.20 -14.32 2.91
CA SER A 19 -11.79 -14.51 2.59
C SER A 19 -11.61 -15.58 1.51
N VAL A 20 -10.60 -15.39 0.67
CA VAL A 20 -10.23 -16.32 -0.38
C VAL A 20 -8.72 -16.34 -0.51
N VAL A 21 -8.16 -17.54 -0.67
CA VAL A 21 -6.74 -17.69 -0.96
C VAL A 21 -6.54 -17.43 -2.45
N VAL A 22 -5.68 -16.44 -2.75
CA VAL A 22 -5.34 -16.03 -4.11
C VAL A 22 -3.85 -16.26 -4.35
N PRO A 23 -3.44 -16.72 -5.55
CA PRO A 23 -2.03 -16.80 -5.89
C PRO A 23 -1.37 -15.42 -5.86
N SER A 24 -0.14 -15.36 -5.37
CA SER A 24 0.61 -14.10 -5.33
C SER A 24 0.89 -13.60 -6.75
N GLY A 25 0.63 -12.32 -7.01
CA GLY A 25 0.74 -11.68 -8.32
C GLY A 25 -0.54 -11.75 -9.15
N GLU A 26 -1.54 -12.53 -8.74
CA GLU A 26 -2.82 -12.63 -9.43
C GLU A 26 -3.94 -11.85 -8.72
N GLU A 27 -3.67 -11.20 -7.59
CA GLU A 27 -4.68 -10.56 -6.73
C GLU A 27 -5.52 -9.54 -7.50
N HIS A 28 -4.91 -8.80 -8.44
CA HIS A 28 -5.59 -7.81 -9.27
C HIS A 28 -6.66 -8.42 -10.21
N ARG A 29 -6.63 -9.74 -10.44
CA ARG A 29 -7.62 -10.47 -11.26
C ARG A 29 -8.90 -10.75 -10.47
N TYR A 30 -8.82 -10.66 -9.14
CA TYR A 30 -9.92 -10.92 -8.24
C TYR A 30 -10.59 -9.61 -7.85
N THR A 31 -11.92 -9.66 -7.74
CA THR A 31 -12.75 -8.54 -7.31
C THR A 31 -13.76 -9.01 -6.29
N CYS A 32 -14.03 -8.19 -5.29
CA CYS A 32 -15.05 -8.44 -4.28
C CYS A 32 -16.35 -7.76 -4.73
N HIS A 33 -17.43 -8.55 -4.82
CA HIS A 33 -18.75 -8.07 -5.22
C HIS A 33 -19.65 -8.06 -4.00
N VAL A 34 -20.16 -6.89 -3.63
CA VAL A 34 -21.01 -6.70 -2.46
C VAL A 34 -22.42 -6.36 -2.93
N LEU A 35 -23.33 -7.31 -2.71
CA LEU A 35 -24.77 -7.10 -2.90
C LEU A 35 -25.39 -6.78 -1.53
N HIS A 36 -26.14 -5.69 -1.47
CA HIS A 36 -26.84 -5.26 -0.27
C HIS A 36 -28.12 -4.54 -0.71
N GLU A 37 -29.24 -4.77 -0.02
CA GLU A 37 -30.55 -4.22 -0.41
C GLU A 37 -30.56 -2.69 -0.48
N GLY A 38 -29.74 -2.02 0.34
CA GLY A 38 -29.57 -0.57 0.31
C GLY A 38 -28.77 -0.03 -0.89
N LEU A 39 -28.24 -0.89 -1.76
CA LEU A 39 -27.51 -0.51 -2.96
C LEU A 39 -28.34 -0.81 -4.20
N LEU A 40 -28.50 0.18 -5.08
CA LEU A 40 -29.18 0.00 -6.37
C LEU A 40 -28.38 -0.88 -7.33
N GLU A 41 -27.05 -0.85 -7.21
CA GLU A 41 -26.12 -1.63 -8.01
C GLU A 41 -25.09 -2.32 -7.10
N PRO A 42 -24.53 -3.48 -7.50
CA PRO A 42 -23.48 -4.14 -6.72
C PRO A 42 -22.25 -3.25 -6.55
N LEU A 43 -21.70 -3.19 -5.35
CA LEU A 43 -20.41 -2.55 -5.12
C LEU A 43 -19.29 -3.52 -5.50
N ILE A 44 -18.50 -3.17 -6.51
CA ILE A 44 -17.37 -3.99 -7.00
C ILE A 44 -16.07 -3.35 -6.54
N LEU A 45 -15.36 -4.04 -5.64
CA LEU A 45 -14.06 -3.62 -5.10
C LEU A 45 -12.94 -4.42 -5.75
N ARG A 46 -11.91 -3.72 -6.23
CA ARG A 46 -10.69 -4.34 -6.77
C ARG A 46 -9.62 -4.38 -5.69
N TRP A 47 -8.69 -5.32 -5.82
CA TRP A 47 -7.50 -5.35 -4.98
C TRP A 47 -6.59 -4.16 -5.33
N GLU A 48 -6.27 -3.31 -4.37
CA GLU A 48 -5.30 -2.23 -4.54
C GLU A 48 -3.89 -2.80 -4.30
N PRO A 49 -2.94 -2.66 -5.23
CA PRO A 49 -1.55 -3.02 -5.00
C PRO A 49 -1.02 -2.28 -3.77
N SER A 50 -0.32 -2.99 -2.88
CA SER A 50 0.40 -2.32 -1.80
C SER A 50 1.41 -1.33 -2.41
N PRO A 51 1.49 -0.08 -1.92
CA PRO A 51 2.50 0.86 -2.39
C PRO A 51 3.88 0.24 -2.23
N SER A 52 4.63 0.13 -3.32
CA SER A 52 5.94 -0.52 -3.29
C SER A 52 6.87 0.24 -2.34
N PRO A 53 7.51 -0.43 -1.36
CA PRO A 53 8.46 0.23 -0.46
C PRO A 53 9.69 0.78 -1.19
N THR A 54 9.88 0.41 -2.46
CA THR A 54 10.97 0.85 -3.34
C THR A 54 11.02 2.38 -3.51
N THR A 55 9.88 3.04 -3.62
CA THR A 55 9.81 4.49 -3.94
C THR A 55 10.46 5.39 -2.87
N PRO A 56 10.13 5.28 -1.57
CA PRO A 56 10.79 6.07 -0.54
C PRO A 56 12.28 5.70 -0.35
N ILE A 57 12.66 4.44 -0.57
CA ILE A 57 14.05 3.97 -0.42
C ILE A 57 14.98 4.63 -1.45
N MET A 58 14.54 4.74 -2.70
CA MET A 58 15.32 5.39 -3.76
C MET A 58 15.62 6.86 -3.45
N GLY A 59 14.67 7.58 -2.83
CA GLY A 59 14.87 8.97 -2.41
C GLY A 59 15.95 9.11 -1.34
N ILE A 60 15.98 8.20 -0.36
CA ILE A 60 16.99 8.19 0.71
C ILE A 60 18.38 7.93 0.12
N ILE A 61 18.52 6.94 -0.76
CA ILE A 61 19.81 6.63 -1.40
C ILE A 61 20.32 7.83 -2.20
N ALA A 62 19.46 8.45 -3.03
CA ALA A 62 19.83 9.62 -3.80
C ALA A 62 20.28 10.80 -2.90
N GLY A 63 19.57 11.04 -1.80
CA GLY A 63 19.92 12.07 -0.82
C GLY A 63 21.26 11.83 -0.14
N LEU A 64 21.55 10.58 0.26
CA LEU A 64 22.82 10.20 0.88
C LEU A 64 24.00 10.36 -0.09
N VAL A 65 23.82 9.99 -1.36
CA VAL A 65 24.86 10.17 -2.40
C VAL A 65 25.13 11.65 -2.64
N LEU A 66 24.10 12.48 -2.79
CA LEU A 66 24.25 13.93 -2.96
C LEU A 66 24.97 14.56 -1.76
N LEU A 67 24.59 14.20 -0.54
CA LEU A 67 25.23 14.69 0.67
C LEU A 67 26.70 14.27 0.73
N GLY A 68 27.02 13.01 0.42
CA GLY A 68 28.39 12.51 0.37
C GLY A 68 29.25 13.28 -0.64
N VAL A 69 28.72 13.55 -1.85
CA VAL A 69 29.41 14.35 -2.87
C VAL A 69 29.66 15.77 -2.38
N LEU A 70 28.67 16.43 -1.76
CA LEU A 70 28.82 17.78 -1.21
C LEU A 70 29.88 17.84 -0.11
N VAL A 71 29.88 16.87 0.81
CA VAL A 71 30.87 16.77 1.89
C VAL A 71 32.27 16.52 1.31
N CYS A 72 32.40 15.61 0.34
CA CYS A 72 33.68 15.35 -0.33
C CYS A 72 34.22 16.59 -1.05
N LEU A 73 33.36 17.30 -1.80
CA LEU A 73 33.75 18.54 -2.48
C LEU A 73 34.14 19.65 -1.51
N TYR A 74 33.37 19.81 -0.43
CA TYR A 74 33.68 20.80 0.61
C TYR A 74 35.02 20.50 1.28
N HIS A 75 35.30 19.23 1.58
CA HIS A 75 36.56 18.85 2.22
C HIS A 75 37.75 18.99 1.27
N THR A 76 37.64 18.51 0.02
CA THR A 76 38.73 18.63 -0.95
C THR A 76 38.99 20.09 -1.30
N HIS A 77 37.97 20.87 -1.70
CA HIS A 77 38.15 22.27 -2.08
C HIS A 77 38.42 23.21 -0.90
N GLY A 78 37.86 22.96 0.28
CA GLY A 78 38.07 23.77 1.49
C GLY A 78 39.46 23.61 2.09
N ILE A 79 40.07 22.43 1.98
CA ILE A 79 41.47 22.21 2.38
C ILE A 79 42.46 22.96 1.47
N PHE A 80 42.12 23.15 0.18
CA PHE A 80 42.99 23.88 -0.75
C PHE A 80 42.91 25.41 -0.63
N ILE A 81 41.91 25.98 0.08
CA ILE A 81 41.69 27.43 0.22
C ILE A 81 42.14 27.97 1.59
N ALA A 82 42.46 27.10 2.56
CA ALA A 82 42.97 27.44 3.89
C ALA A 82 44.51 27.45 3.96
#